data_AF-A0A814AS08-F1
#
_entry.id   AF-A0A814AS08-F1
#
_cell.length_a   1.000
_cell.length_b   1.000
_cell.length_c   1.000
_cell.angle_alpha   90.00
_cell.angle_beta   90.00
_cell.angle_gamma   90.00
#
_symmetry.space_group_name_H-M   'P 1'
#
loop_
_entity.id
_entity.type
_entity.pdbx_description
1 polymer ?
#
loop_
_entity_poly.entity_id
_entity_poly.type
_entity_poly.pdbx_seq_one_letter_code
_entity_poly.pdbx_strand_id
1 'polypeptide(L)'
;MLLKQHLNIFYHRFPHQVSATCLAIIILFIAPSIYVYFESPNPILNKYFKKGEPCDIPPLTHWLILSNPIQLQQYLTAPQPNVSVILTGDHPRVNPPPNNLTIIFLNSKLLATLSFRTTNINTIAYLLAIKHGARVIYQLHPDTHLSHLRLRHYQSQDIHHVAFRRQRSPFVNILPTFTADFNSSLPGLPQQELINITQDGWSSIRKLLPYGETIRPLIQQHIPTPLATGSTGSSFVDHPAVAVEPMTFAPFTSTNVLFTYDAFWALPLPETYSHIWRSWWVQRLLWDVGGHLVFHSSAVSRMNSVLPVNYGQTVQEDEKTSKLVRYLSEWTSSKATLVERIRDLMADMVKHKFCEVREMRIIENWVEDLAKVKYVYPTIKTITPSKDSQQPRRRRTAVCLTGLIECVEEAWRKTSDAIQSHLNGEIDVFMYLSSTEPIIAQLPTVPLRTRLIEALRYSNFTVKVLFENIPKLDPQFPPKCTTDANVDQPSFKVPRYYQQLFGLSNCFSMVRDYEKKYNVKYDLMVRTRADIEFLKIPSTFERSSPFDINDTLILPPNRFSSKVDDGFAIGPIDSVEVYMNRYYSFRQCITRDLHPERYLYFYLNHRKVKMTIDHGTVVAHIPHSPNRCH
;
A
#
# COMPACT_ATOMS: atom_id res chain seq x y z
N MET A 1 1.13 61.21 32.06
CA MET A 1 1.42 62.47 32.79
C MET A 1 0.89 63.71 32.05
N LEU A 2 1.08 63.83 30.73
CA LEU A 2 0.48 64.89 29.88
C LEU A 2 -1.07 64.93 29.86
N LEU A 3 -1.74 63.78 29.96
CA LEU A 3 -3.22 63.70 30.03
C LEU A 3 -3.81 64.34 31.30
N LYS A 4 -3.04 64.34 32.41
CA LYS A 4 -3.45 64.88 33.71
C LYS A 4 -3.37 66.41 33.74
N GLN A 5 -2.49 67.00 32.93
CA GLN A 5 -2.36 68.45 32.77
C GLN A 5 -3.47 69.05 31.92
N HIS A 6 -3.94 68.36 30.87
CA HIS A 6 -5.04 68.86 30.03
C HIS A 6 -6.42 68.76 30.70
N LEU A 7 -6.66 67.74 31.52
CA LEU A 7 -7.93 67.57 32.24
C LEU A 7 -8.13 68.62 33.36
N ASN A 8 -7.06 69.09 34.00
CA ASN A 8 -7.13 70.13 35.04
C ASN A 8 -7.45 71.53 34.49
N ILE A 9 -7.06 71.83 33.25
CA ILE A 9 -7.36 73.13 32.60
C ILE A 9 -8.83 73.19 32.16
N PHE A 10 -9.42 72.04 31.82
CA PHE A 10 -10.81 71.97 31.34
C PHE A 10 -11.83 72.09 32.50
N TYR A 11 -11.52 71.51 33.66
CA TYR A 11 -12.43 71.50 34.81
C TYR A 11 -12.59 72.86 35.51
N HIS A 12 -11.60 73.74 35.39
CA HIS A 12 -11.65 75.07 36.03
C HIS A 12 -12.40 76.12 35.22
N ARG A 13 -12.70 75.89 33.94
CA ARG A 13 -13.22 76.94 33.05
C ARG A 13 -14.74 76.94 32.86
N PHE A 14 -15.45 75.87 33.20
CA PHE A 14 -16.92 75.78 33.01
C PHE A 14 -17.59 74.93 34.11
N PRO A 15 -17.96 75.51 35.27
CA PRO A 15 -18.53 74.75 36.38
C PRO A 15 -19.98 74.31 36.17
N HIS A 16 -20.75 75.00 35.32
CA HIS A 16 -22.17 74.73 35.14
C HIS A 16 -22.60 75.01 33.70
N GLN A 17 -22.62 73.95 32.88
CA GLN A 17 -23.46 73.72 31.70
C GLN A 17 -22.71 72.82 30.72
N VAL A 18 -22.81 71.51 30.95
CA VAL A 18 -22.58 70.53 29.89
C VAL A 18 -23.79 69.60 29.93
N SER A 19 -24.70 69.74 28.97
CA SER A 19 -25.81 68.80 28.82
C SER A 19 -25.26 67.44 28.39
N ALA A 20 -25.97 66.37 28.77
CA ALA A 20 -25.59 64.98 28.52
C ALA A 20 -25.28 64.68 27.04
N THR A 21 -25.74 65.52 26.11
CA THR A 21 -25.50 65.41 24.67
C THR A 21 -24.06 65.77 24.26
N CYS A 22 -23.39 66.69 24.97
CA CYS A 22 -21.98 67.02 24.68
C CYS A 22 -21.01 65.94 25.18
N LEU A 23 -21.36 65.23 26.27
CA LEU A 23 -20.55 64.11 26.77
C LEU A 23 -20.63 62.90 25.81
N ALA A 24 -21.79 62.67 25.18
CA ALA A 24 -21.96 61.60 24.18
C ALA A 24 -21.15 61.85 22.89
N ILE A 25 -21.02 63.11 22.45
CA ILE A 25 -20.26 63.46 21.23
C ILE A 25 -18.75 63.36 21.46
N ILE A 26 -18.25 63.70 22.65
CA ILE A 26 -16.83 63.53 23.00
C ILE A 26 -16.46 62.05 23.15
N ILE A 27 -17.37 61.21 23.66
CA ILE A 27 -17.18 59.75 23.74
C ILE A 27 -17.21 59.09 22.35
N LEU A 28 -17.99 59.62 21.40
CA LEU A 28 -18.03 59.10 20.02
C LEU A 28 -16.84 59.52 19.15
N PHE A 29 -16.18 60.65 19.43
CA PHE A 29 -15.06 61.14 18.61
C PHE A 29 -13.64 60.81 19.14
N ILE A 30 -13.49 60.38 20.40
CA ILE A 30 -12.18 59.99 20.98
C ILE A 30 -12.00 58.45 21.05
N ALA A 31 -13.03 57.66 20.69
CA ALA A 31 -13.01 56.21 20.81
C ALA A 31 -12.55 55.37 19.58
N PRO A 32 -11.50 55.72 18.79
CA PRO A 32 -10.83 54.72 17.95
C PRO A 32 -9.62 54.02 18.62
N SER A 33 -9.26 54.31 19.88
CA SER A 33 -7.93 53.87 20.37
C SER A 33 -7.83 53.31 21.79
N ILE A 34 -8.95 52.98 22.45
CA ILE A 34 -8.89 52.20 23.71
C ILE A 34 -10.11 51.25 23.74
N TYR A 35 -9.97 50.07 23.16
CA TYR A 35 -10.75 48.92 23.60
C TYR A 35 -9.92 48.12 24.59
N VAL A 36 -10.33 48.28 25.84
CA VAL A 36 -9.91 47.51 27.00
C VAL A 36 -10.20 46.02 26.75
N TYR A 37 -9.19 45.21 27.03
CA TYR A 37 -9.30 43.76 27.20
C TYR A 37 -10.45 43.42 28.15
N PHE A 38 -11.54 42.87 27.64
CA PHE A 38 -12.37 41.98 28.44
C PHE A 38 -11.88 40.56 28.20
N GLU A 39 -11.12 40.05 29.17
CA GLU A 39 -10.83 38.62 29.30
C GLU A 39 -12.14 37.84 29.24
N SER A 40 -12.24 36.92 28.27
CA SER A 40 -13.32 35.93 28.23
C SER A 40 -13.12 34.95 29.39
N PRO A 41 -14.18 34.54 30.12
CA PRO A 41 -14.09 33.50 31.13
C PRO A 41 -14.09 32.14 30.42
N ASN A 42 -13.00 31.81 29.74
CA ASN A 42 -12.70 30.42 29.43
C ASN A 42 -11.57 29.99 30.39
N PRO A 43 -11.90 29.43 31.58
CA PRO A 43 -10.93 29.17 32.64
C PRO A 43 -9.80 28.20 32.26
N ILE A 44 -9.92 27.56 31.09
CA ILE A 44 -8.94 26.64 30.52
C ILE A 44 -7.81 27.41 29.80
N LEU A 45 -8.12 28.46 29.02
CA LEU A 45 -7.10 29.18 28.25
C LEU A 45 -6.17 30.04 29.12
N ASN A 46 -6.71 30.68 30.18
CA ASN A 46 -5.90 31.48 31.10
C ASN A 46 -5.00 30.64 32.03
N LYS A 47 -5.22 29.33 32.14
CA LYS A 47 -4.35 28.42 32.92
C LYS A 47 -3.07 28.05 32.15
N TYR A 48 -3.10 28.05 30.81
CA TYR A 48 -1.99 27.56 29.98
C TYR A 48 -0.98 28.62 29.52
N PHE A 49 -1.23 29.92 29.76
CA PHE A 49 -0.27 30.98 29.46
C PHE A 49 0.55 31.44 30.68
N LYS A 50 0.37 30.83 31.86
CA LYS A 50 1.27 31.03 33.00
C LYS A 50 2.56 30.21 32.81
N LYS A 51 3.70 30.92 32.81
CA LYS A 51 5.05 30.35 32.81
C LYS A 51 5.23 29.43 34.04
N GLY A 52 5.60 28.17 33.80
CA GLY A 52 6.56 27.47 34.65
C GLY A 52 6.03 26.49 35.70
N GLU A 53 5.14 25.56 35.36
CA GLU A 53 4.94 24.34 36.18
C GLU A 53 5.10 23.06 35.36
N PRO A 54 5.72 22.00 35.93
CA PRO A 54 5.90 20.72 35.26
C PRO A 54 4.59 19.92 35.32
N CYS A 55 4.08 19.50 34.16
CA CYS A 55 2.90 18.62 34.10
C CYS A 55 3.34 17.15 34.24
N ASP A 56 2.81 16.49 35.27
CA ASP A 56 2.71 15.03 35.35
C ASP A 56 2.00 14.49 34.10
N ILE A 57 2.60 13.50 33.43
CA ILE A 57 2.21 13.03 32.09
C ILE A 57 0.98 12.11 32.20
N PRO A 58 -0.21 12.47 31.66
CA PRO A 58 -1.33 11.56 31.51
C PRO A 58 -1.18 10.70 30.23
N PRO A 59 -1.98 9.64 30.04
CA PRO A 59 -1.82 8.69 28.94
C PRO A 59 -1.98 9.34 27.55
N LEU A 60 -1.38 8.72 26.52
CA LEU A 60 -1.36 9.12 25.09
C LEU A 60 -2.37 10.23 24.72
N THR A 61 -1.89 11.46 24.50
CA THR A 61 -2.76 12.56 24.07
C THR A 61 -2.98 12.49 22.57
N HIS A 62 -4.17 12.05 22.16
CA HIS A 62 -4.60 12.04 20.77
C HIS A 62 -5.20 13.39 20.38
N TRP A 63 -4.91 13.87 19.18
CA TRP A 63 -5.39 15.14 18.67
C TRP A 63 -6.10 14.99 17.34
N LEU A 64 -7.28 15.59 17.23
CA LEU A 64 -8.09 15.65 16.01
C LEU A 64 -8.06 17.07 15.46
N ILE A 65 -7.65 17.23 14.20
CA ILE A 65 -7.67 18.53 13.52
C ILE A 65 -8.86 18.54 12.57
N LEU A 66 -9.82 19.42 12.86
CA LEU A 66 -11.05 19.59 12.09
C LEU A 66 -11.03 20.92 11.36
N SER A 67 -11.50 20.94 10.12
CA SER A 67 -11.65 22.17 9.32
C SER A 67 -13.10 22.58 9.12
N ASN A 68 -14.06 21.76 9.56
CA ASN A 68 -15.49 21.91 9.30
C ASN A 68 -16.30 21.85 10.61
N PRO A 69 -17.16 22.85 10.93
CA PRO A 69 -18.03 22.85 12.11
C PRO A 69 -19.00 21.66 12.16
N ILE A 70 -19.43 21.14 11.01
CA ILE A 70 -20.32 19.96 10.94
C ILE A 70 -19.62 18.74 11.55
N GLN A 71 -18.32 18.58 11.29
CA GLN A 71 -17.54 17.51 11.91
C GLN A 71 -17.41 17.71 13.41
N LEU A 72 -17.24 18.95 13.88
CA LEU A 72 -17.24 19.22 15.30
C LEU A 72 -18.58 18.82 15.94
N GLN A 73 -19.71 19.17 15.32
CA GLN A 73 -21.03 18.76 15.80
C GLN A 73 -21.18 17.23 15.84
N GLN A 74 -20.75 16.53 14.79
CA GLN A 74 -20.75 15.05 14.76
C GLN A 74 -19.82 14.43 15.82
N TYR A 75 -18.70 15.07 16.14
CA TYR A 75 -17.83 14.60 17.20
C TYR A 75 -18.49 14.75 18.57
N LEU A 76 -19.19 15.88 18.78
CA LEU A 76 -19.87 16.18 20.04
C LEU A 76 -21.05 15.26 20.35
N THR A 77 -21.64 14.59 19.35
CA THR A 77 -22.68 13.57 19.59
C THR A 77 -22.12 12.26 20.14
N ALA A 78 -20.85 11.95 19.89
CA ALA A 78 -20.18 10.74 20.35
C ALA A 78 -18.68 10.98 20.65
N PRO A 79 -18.36 11.79 21.67
CA PRO A 79 -16.98 12.16 21.96
C PRO A 79 -16.15 10.94 22.41
N GLN A 80 -14.89 10.90 22.01
CA GLN A 80 -13.96 9.85 22.39
C GLN A 80 -13.14 10.30 23.62
N PRO A 81 -12.95 9.42 24.63
CA PRO A 81 -12.11 9.76 25.78
C PRO A 81 -10.66 9.98 25.32
N ASN A 82 -9.94 10.90 25.96
CA ASN A 82 -8.52 11.21 25.72
C ASN A 82 -8.20 11.75 24.31
N VAL A 83 -9.20 12.29 23.59
CA VAL A 83 -9.03 12.94 22.29
C VAL A 83 -9.33 14.43 22.42
N SER A 84 -8.31 15.25 22.18
CA SER A 84 -8.42 16.71 22.09
C SER A 84 -8.71 17.14 20.66
N VAL A 85 -9.40 18.27 20.48
CA VAL A 85 -9.83 18.74 19.16
C VAL A 85 -9.31 20.16 18.90
N ILE A 86 -8.80 20.41 17.70
CA ILE A 86 -8.58 21.77 17.19
C ILE A 86 -9.49 21.97 15.99
N LEU A 87 -10.37 22.97 16.05
CA LEU A 87 -11.15 23.42 14.91
C LEU A 87 -10.43 24.60 14.25
N THR A 88 -10.07 24.46 12.98
CA THR A 88 -9.44 25.52 12.17
C THR A 88 -10.48 26.25 11.33
N GLY A 89 -10.31 27.58 11.22
CA GLY A 89 -11.12 28.45 10.37
C GLY A 89 -11.93 29.49 11.14
N ASP A 90 -12.42 30.47 10.40
CA ASP A 90 -13.22 31.58 10.93
C ASP A 90 -14.70 31.20 10.99
N HIS A 91 -15.01 30.28 11.90
CA HIS A 91 -16.38 29.77 12.11
C HIS A 91 -17.10 30.53 13.24
N PRO A 92 -18.43 30.74 13.15
CA PRO A 92 -19.21 31.26 14.27
C PRO A 92 -19.05 30.36 15.50
N ARG A 93 -18.99 30.95 16.70
CA ARG A 93 -18.80 30.20 17.94
C ARG A 93 -19.90 29.14 18.08
N VAL A 94 -19.50 27.88 18.07
CA VAL A 94 -20.35 26.77 18.48
C VAL A 94 -20.50 26.84 20.00
N ASN A 95 -21.68 26.53 20.54
CA ASN A 95 -21.91 26.49 21.98
C ASN A 95 -20.84 25.63 22.68
N PRO A 96 -20.36 26.03 23.86
CA PRO A 96 -19.27 25.35 24.53
C PRO A 96 -19.63 23.87 24.77
N PRO A 97 -18.69 22.95 24.53
CA PRO A 97 -18.90 21.53 24.76
C PRO A 97 -19.08 21.22 26.26
N PRO A 98 -19.58 20.03 26.62
CA PRO A 98 -19.60 19.57 28.01
C PRO A 98 -18.20 19.64 28.65
N ASN A 99 -18.14 19.90 29.96
CA ASN A 99 -16.96 20.32 30.75
C ASN A 99 -15.70 19.43 30.68
N ASN A 100 -15.74 18.27 30.00
CA ASN A 100 -14.65 17.28 29.98
C ASN A 100 -13.91 17.19 28.63
N LEU A 101 -14.14 18.11 27.68
CA LEU A 101 -13.49 18.09 26.36
C LEU A 101 -12.56 19.28 26.15
N THR A 102 -11.32 19.01 25.73
CA THR A 102 -10.38 20.06 25.30
C THR A 102 -10.61 20.38 23.83
N ILE A 103 -11.18 21.56 23.56
CA ILE A 103 -11.43 22.07 22.20
C ILE A 103 -10.76 23.44 22.04
N ILE A 104 -9.87 23.55 21.06
CA ILE A 104 -9.20 24.80 20.68
C ILE A 104 -9.82 25.31 19.39
N PHE A 105 -10.27 26.56 19.39
CA PHE A 105 -10.72 27.26 18.19
C PHE A 105 -9.56 28.10 17.65
N LEU A 106 -9.00 27.69 16.52
CA LEU A 106 -7.90 28.40 15.85
C LEU A 106 -8.47 29.19 14.67
N ASN A 107 -8.51 30.52 14.82
CA ASN A 107 -9.02 31.46 13.83
C ASN A 107 -7.92 32.44 13.39
N SER A 108 -8.20 33.24 12.35
CA SER A 108 -7.25 34.21 11.77
C SER A 108 -6.74 35.25 12.78
N LYS A 109 -7.55 35.63 13.77
CA LYS A 109 -7.16 36.56 14.83
C LYS A 109 -6.13 35.95 15.78
N LEU A 110 -6.34 34.70 16.22
CA LEU A 110 -5.41 34.00 17.09
C LEU A 110 -4.10 33.70 16.34
N LEU A 111 -4.19 33.36 15.05
CA LEU A 111 -3.02 33.17 14.18
C LEU A 111 -2.06 34.37 14.21
N ALA A 112 -2.59 35.60 14.12
CA ALA A 112 -1.78 36.82 14.14
C ALA A 112 -1.00 37.04 15.46
N THR A 113 -1.40 36.37 16.55
CA THR A 113 -0.72 36.46 17.85
C THR A 113 0.37 35.41 18.06
N LEU A 114 0.43 34.39 17.19
CA LEU A 114 1.38 33.28 17.34
C LEU A 114 2.70 33.60 16.62
N SER A 115 3.82 33.39 17.31
CA SER A 115 5.17 33.71 16.81
C SER A 115 5.80 32.58 15.95
N PHE A 116 4.99 31.91 15.13
CA PHE A 116 5.44 30.87 14.21
C PHE A 116 5.81 31.46 12.84
N ARG A 117 6.73 30.81 12.13
CA ARG A 117 7.13 31.21 10.77
C ARG A 117 6.18 30.66 9.72
N THR A 118 5.61 29.47 9.95
CA THR A 118 4.56 28.94 9.08
C THR A 118 3.31 29.82 9.18
N THR A 119 2.62 30.03 8.06
CA THR A 119 1.41 30.86 7.96
C THR A 119 0.15 30.04 7.72
N ASN A 120 0.28 28.78 7.28
CA ASN A 120 -0.83 27.87 7.04
C ASN A 120 -1.53 27.48 8.36
N ILE A 121 -2.84 27.74 8.45
CA ILE A 121 -3.64 27.52 9.66
C ILE A 121 -3.65 26.08 10.16
N ASN A 122 -3.70 25.10 9.25
CA ASN A 122 -3.69 23.68 9.61
C ASN A 122 -2.30 23.27 10.13
N THR A 123 -1.24 23.85 9.55
CA THR A 123 0.12 23.59 10.00
C THR A 123 0.38 24.18 11.39
N ILE A 124 -0.16 25.36 11.68
CA ILE A 124 -0.12 25.94 13.03
C ILE A 124 -0.95 25.11 14.02
N ALA A 125 -2.10 24.57 13.61
CA ALA A 125 -2.87 23.65 14.44
C ALA A 125 -2.03 22.42 14.86
N TYR A 126 -1.22 21.87 13.95
CA TYR A 126 -0.27 20.81 14.31
C TYR A 126 0.74 21.27 15.36
N LEU A 127 1.35 22.45 15.21
CA LEU A 127 2.30 22.98 16.21
C LEU A 127 1.66 23.15 17.58
N LEU A 128 0.40 23.62 17.64
CA LEU A 128 -0.34 23.73 18.88
C LEU A 128 -0.57 22.34 19.51
N ALA A 129 -1.03 21.37 18.72
CA ALA A 129 -1.19 19.99 19.20
C ALA A 129 0.12 19.43 19.77
N ILE A 130 1.24 19.61 19.05
CA ILE A 130 2.58 19.16 19.48
C ILE A 130 3.02 19.85 20.78
N LYS A 131 2.85 21.18 20.86
CA LYS A 131 3.16 21.97 22.06
C LYS A 131 2.35 21.52 23.27
N HIS A 132 1.14 21.02 23.05
CA HIS A 132 0.26 20.45 24.07
C HIS A 132 0.41 18.91 24.23
N GLY A 133 1.55 18.36 23.81
CA GLY A 133 1.97 16.99 24.15
C GLY A 133 1.50 15.91 23.20
N ALA A 134 0.92 16.25 22.04
CA ALA A 134 0.39 15.27 21.08
C ALA A 134 1.34 14.08 20.86
N ARG A 135 0.79 12.86 20.94
CA ARG A 135 1.49 11.63 20.56
C ARG A 135 0.97 11.05 19.25
N VAL A 136 -0.26 11.40 18.90
CA VAL A 136 -0.93 11.02 17.66
C VAL A 136 -1.75 12.20 17.17
N ILE A 137 -1.62 12.53 15.88
CA ILE A 137 -2.42 13.56 15.20
C ILE A 137 -3.21 12.89 14.08
N TYR A 138 -4.53 13.11 14.07
CA TYR A 138 -5.43 12.64 13.03
C TYR A 138 -5.81 13.78 12.10
N GLN A 139 -5.55 13.58 10.81
CA GLN A 139 -5.93 14.48 9.73
C GLN A 139 -7.11 13.89 8.95
N LEU A 140 -8.28 14.53 9.02
CA LEU A 140 -9.50 14.06 8.36
C LEU A 140 -9.82 14.86 7.09
N HIS A 141 -10.57 14.24 6.17
CA HIS A 141 -11.21 14.98 5.08
C HIS A 141 -12.34 15.86 5.63
N PRO A 142 -12.62 17.04 5.06
CA PRO A 142 -13.75 17.87 5.49
C PRO A 142 -15.12 17.17 5.44
N ASP A 143 -15.27 16.21 4.52
CA ASP A 143 -16.50 15.43 4.32
C ASP A 143 -16.49 14.05 5.00
N THR A 144 -15.50 13.77 5.87
CA THR A 144 -15.46 12.52 6.61
C THR A 144 -16.58 12.51 7.67
N HIS A 145 -17.43 11.49 7.64
CA HIS A 145 -18.49 11.27 8.64
C HIS A 145 -17.92 10.65 9.92
N LEU A 146 -18.11 11.28 11.08
CA LEU A 146 -17.44 10.85 12.31
C LEU A 146 -18.13 9.72 13.09
N SER A 147 -19.38 9.37 12.78
CA SER A 147 -20.16 8.34 13.51
C SER A 147 -19.49 6.97 13.59
N HIS A 148 -18.60 6.64 12.66
CA HIS A 148 -17.90 5.35 12.62
C HIS A 148 -16.41 5.46 12.95
N LEU A 149 -15.93 6.64 13.37
CA LEU A 149 -14.53 6.86 13.71
C LEU A 149 -14.18 6.18 15.04
N ARG A 150 -13.74 4.93 14.99
CA ARG A 150 -13.24 4.19 16.15
C ARG A 150 -11.76 4.47 16.39
N LEU A 151 -11.44 5.57 17.06
CA LEU A 151 -10.04 5.94 17.39
C LEU A 151 -9.32 4.92 18.32
N ARG A 152 -10.08 4.06 19.02
CA ARG A 152 -9.58 3.13 20.04
C ARG A 152 -8.75 1.95 19.51
N HIS A 153 -8.71 1.69 18.21
CA HIS A 153 -7.90 0.60 17.63
C HIS A 153 -6.50 1.06 17.20
N TYR A 154 -6.19 2.36 17.27
CA TYR A 154 -4.94 2.92 16.80
C TYR A 154 -3.97 3.16 17.96
N GLN A 155 -3.68 2.10 18.69
CA GLN A 155 -2.54 2.12 19.59
C GLN A 155 -1.28 2.01 18.73
N SER A 156 -0.22 2.72 19.11
CA SER A 156 1.11 2.70 18.47
C SER A 156 1.83 1.37 18.68
N GLN A 157 1.10 0.28 18.51
CA GLN A 157 1.54 -1.08 18.68
C GLN A 157 2.02 -1.62 17.35
N ASP A 158 2.90 -2.58 17.50
CA ASP A 158 3.35 -3.48 16.47
C ASP A 158 2.14 -4.18 15.82
N ILE A 159 1.92 -3.94 14.52
CA ILE A 159 0.81 -4.50 13.76
C ILE A 159 1.28 -5.60 12.82
N HIS A 160 0.44 -6.62 12.67
CA HIS A 160 0.55 -7.54 11.56
C HIS A 160 0.21 -6.81 10.26
N HIS A 161 1.01 -7.04 9.24
CA HIS A 161 0.86 -6.40 7.95
C HIS A 161 1.15 -7.40 6.84
N VAL A 162 0.63 -7.12 5.66
CA VAL A 162 1.21 -7.62 4.42
C VAL A 162 2.03 -6.48 3.81
N ALA A 163 3.00 -6.80 2.99
CA ALA A 163 3.86 -5.81 2.36
C ALA A 163 3.89 -6.06 0.85
N PHE A 164 4.03 -5.01 0.04
CA PHE A 164 4.30 -5.25 -1.37
C PHE A 164 5.80 -5.55 -1.57
N ARG A 165 6.16 -6.72 -2.14
CA ARG A 165 7.52 -6.92 -2.67
C ARG A 165 7.76 -5.91 -3.79
N ARG A 166 8.96 -5.34 -3.83
CA ARG A 166 9.38 -4.34 -4.83
C ARG A 166 9.06 -4.78 -6.26
N GLN A 167 8.40 -3.95 -7.08
CA GLN A 167 8.01 -4.24 -8.49
C GLN A 167 9.05 -3.75 -9.51
N ARG A 168 8.85 -3.90 -10.85
CA ARG A 168 9.81 -3.31 -11.82
C ARG A 168 9.69 -1.79 -11.79
N SER A 169 8.46 -1.31 -11.59
CA SER A 169 8.19 0.05 -11.18
C SER A 169 8.49 0.24 -9.68
N PRO A 170 9.06 1.40 -9.26
CA PRO A 170 9.10 1.79 -7.85
C PRO A 170 7.71 2.12 -7.31
N PHE A 171 6.70 2.26 -8.18
CA PHE A 171 5.33 2.52 -7.80
C PHE A 171 4.59 1.24 -7.43
N VAL A 172 3.67 1.36 -6.48
CA VAL A 172 2.76 0.30 -6.04
C VAL A 172 1.33 0.84 -6.04
N ASN A 173 0.43 0.14 -6.73
CA ASN A 173 -0.99 0.41 -6.63
C ASN A 173 -1.61 -0.44 -5.51
N ILE A 174 -1.81 0.18 -4.35
CA ILE A 174 -2.36 -0.49 -3.17
C ILE A 174 -3.90 -0.59 -3.18
N LEU A 175 -4.58 0.19 -4.04
CA LEU A 175 -6.03 0.28 -4.02
C LEU A 175 -6.74 -1.04 -4.40
N PRO A 176 -6.29 -1.79 -5.42
CA PRO A 176 -6.88 -3.09 -5.77
C PRO A 176 -6.85 -4.11 -4.62
N THR A 177 -5.96 -3.97 -3.64
CA THR A 177 -5.95 -4.84 -2.45
C THR A 177 -7.18 -4.63 -1.56
N PHE A 178 -7.72 -3.41 -1.53
CA PHE A 178 -8.89 -3.05 -0.71
C PHE A 178 -10.18 -2.99 -1.51
N THR A 179 -10.10 -2.73 -2.81
CA THR A 179 -11.27 -2.59 -3.68
C THR A 179 -11.48 -3.78 -4.59
N ALA A 180 -10.49 -4.65 -4.80
CA ALA A 180 -10.46 -5.63 -5.89
C ALA A 180 -10.77 -5.06 -7.29
N ASP A 181 -10.78 -3.74 -7.45
CA ASP A 181 -10.94 -3.08 -8.73
C ASP A 181 -9.56 -2.73 -9.26
N PHE A 182 -9.11 -3.55 -10.20
CA PHE A 182 -7.82 -3.42 -10.84
C PHE A 182 -7.74 -2.20 -11.78
N ASN A 183 -8.87 -1.59 -12.17
CA ASN A 183 -8.82 -0.34 -12.92
C ASN A 183 -8.75 0.88 -12.00
N SER A 184 -8.97 0.69 -10.70
CA SER A 184 -8.88 1.76 -9.70
C SER A 184 -7.44 2.01 -9.28
N SER A 185 -7.12 3.29 -9.06
CA SER A 185 -5.84 3.71 -8.49
C SER A 185 -6.04 4.82 -7.47
N LEU A 186 -5.08 4.98 -6.58
CA LEU A 186 -5.06 6.14 -5.70
C LEU A 186 -4.73 7.41 -6.49
N PRO A 187 -5.34 8.55 -6.14
CA PRO A 187 -4.95 9.84 -6.69
C PRO A 187 -3.45 10.05 -6.60
N GLY A 188 -2.82 10.50 -7.69
CA GLY A 188 -1.39 10.77 -7.72
C GLY A 188 -0.53 9.73 -8.42
N LEU A 189 -1.07 8.53 -8.64
CA LEU A 189 -0.35 7.46 -9.33
C LEU A 189 -0.33 7.74 -10.84
N PRO A 190 0.86 7.89 -11.47
CA PRO A 190 0.93 8.19 -12.90
C PRO A 190 0.28 7.10 -13.75
N GLN A 191 -0.53 7.48 -14.74
CA GLN A 191 -1.31 6.54 -15.55
C GLN A 191 -0.42 5.58 -16.36
N GLN A 192 0.72 6.07 -16.88
CA GLN A 192 1.69 5.23 -17.58
C GLN A 192 2.35 4.19 -16.66
N GLU A 193 2.57 4.56 -15.39
CA GLU A 193 3.11 3.63 -14.40
C GLU A 193 2.07 2.61 -13.97
N LEU A 194 0.78 2.99 -13.93
CA LEU A 194 -0.31 2.04 -13.74
C LEU A 194 -0.28 0.95 -14.81
N ILE A 195 -0.07 1.29 -16.09
CA ILE A 195 0.07 0.30 -17.18
C ILE A 195 1.27 -0.62 -16.94
N ASN A 196 2.41 -0.11 -16.49
CA ASN A 196 3.57 -0.95 -16.18
C ASN A 196 3.28 -1.90 -15.01
N ILE A 197 2.62 -1.41 -13.96
CA ILE A 197 2.17 -2.20 -12.80
C ILE A 197 1.19 -3.29 -13.25
N THR A 198 0.25 -2.99 -14.16
CA THR A 198 -0.72 -3.98 -14.67
C THR A 198 -0.03 -5.05 -15.51
N GLN A 199 0.94 -4.67 -16.35
CA GLN A 199 1.69 -5.57 -17.24
C GLN A 199 2.67 -6.49 -16.49
N ASP A 200 3.21 -6.02 -15.37
CA ASP A 200 4.04 -6.81 -14.44
C ASP A 200 3.22 -7.86 -13.66
N GLY A 201 1.88 -7.82 -13.78
CA GLY A 201 0.96 -8.59 -12.96
C GLY A 201 0.63 -7.84 -11.66
N TRP A 202 -0.62 -7.92 -11.22
CA TRP A 202 -1.20 -7.22 -10.06
C TRP A 202 -0.68 -7.68 -8.69
N SER A 203 0.54 -8.16 -8.65
CA SER A 203 0.94 -9.22 -7.75
C SER A 203 2.29 -8.91 -7.18
N SER A 204 2.29 -8.24 -6.04
CA SER A 204 3.46 -8.30 -5.18
C SER A 204 3.07 -8.32 -3.73
N ILE A 205 1.91 -8.85 -3.34
CA ILE A 205 1.62 -8.97 -1.91
C ILE A 205 2.50 -10.10 -1.34
N ARG A 206 3.49 -9.74 -0.52
CA ARG A 206 4.21 -10.66 0.36
C ARG A 206 3.21 -11.12 1.42
N LYS A 207 2.85 -12.41 1.40
CA LYS A 207 2.39 -13.05 2.65
C LYS A 207 3.62 -13.21 3.52
N LEU A 208 3.63 -12.55 4.68
CA LEU A 208 4.62 -12.86 5.70
C LEU A 208 4.41 -14.32 6.14
N LEU A 209 5.53 -14.98 6.44
CA LEU A 209 5.54 -16.34 7.01
C LEU A 209 4.52 -16.44 8.16
N PRO A 210 3.99 -17.64 8.49
CA PRO A 210 2.89 -17.79 9.44
C PRO A 210 3.17 -17.37 10.89
N TYR A 211 4.28 -16.69 11.22
CA TYR A 211 4.61 -16.26 12.58
C TYR A 211 5.32 -14.88 12.62
N GLY A 212 4.62 -13.86 13.11
CA GLY A 212 5.20 -12.91 14.08
C GLY A 212 5.91 -11.64 13.62
N GLU A 213 6.10 -11.36 12.33
CA GLU A 213 6.69 -10.06 11.91
C GLU A 213 5.66 -8.93 12.05
N THR A 214 5.86 -8.09 13.06
CA THR A 214 5.09 -6.88 13.28
C THR A 214 5.89 -5.64 12.92
N ILE A 215 5.22 -4.58 12.50
CA ILE A 215 5.85 -3.27 12.26
C ILE A 215 5.20 -2.22 13.14
N ARG A 216 5.98 -1.21 13.50
CA ARG A 216 5.49 0.00 14.13
C ARG A 216 5.21 1.06 13.04
N PRO A 217 3.94 1.28 12.65
CA PRO A 217 3.60 2.27 11.64
C PRO A 217 3.82 3.68 12.20
N LEU A 218 4.53 4.53 11.44
CA LEU A 218 4.64 5.94 11.82
C LEU A 218 3.54 6.79 11.17
N ILE A 219 3.08 6.38 9.99
CA ILE A 219 2.00 6.98 9.23
C ILE A 219 1.00 5.88 8.85
N GLN A 220 -0.29 6.11 9.09
CA GLN A 220 -1.35 5.18 8.70
C GLN A 220 -2.41 5.91 7.89
N GLN A 221 -2.76 5.41 6.70
CA GLN A 221 -3.88 5.94 5.91
C GLN A 221 -5.03 4.94 5.84
N HIS A 222 -6.22 5.42 6.18
CA HIS A 222 -7.45 4.66 6.03
C HIS A 222 -8.07 4.93 4.67
N ILE A 223 -8.20 3.89 3.86
CA ILE A 223 -8.82 3.98 2.54
C ILE A 223 -10.35 4.05 2.75
N PRO A 224 -11.00 5.20 2.47
CA PRO A 224 -12.41 5.36 2.79
C PRO A 224 -13.27 4.41 1.97
N THR A 225 -14.26 3.80 2.62
CA THR A 225 -15.31 3.05 1.96
C THR A 225 -16.32 4.03 1.34
N PRO A 226 -16.68 3.88 0.05
CA PRO A 226 -17.81 4.62 -0.50
C PRO A 226 -19.07 4.26 0.30
N LEU A 227 -19.88 5.25 0.72
CA LEU A 227 -21.25 4.92 1.14
C LEU A 227 -21.95 4.29 -0.08
N ALA A 228 -22.59 3.14 0.12
CA ALA A 228 -23.28 2.40 -0.92
C ALA A 228 -24.45 3.21 -1.49
N THR A 229 -24.18 4.11 -2.43
CA THR A 229 -25.21 4.75 -3.25
C THR A 229 -25.43 3.87 -4.48
N GLY A 230 -26.18 2.79 -4.29
CA GLY A 230 -27.10 2.20 -5.27
C GLY A 230 -26.68 1.76 -6.68
N SER A 231 -25.50 2.03 -7.25
CA SER A 231 -25.31 1.74 -8.68
C SER A 231 -23.93 1.35 -9.22
N THR A 232 -22.86 1.26 -8.43
CA THR A 232 -21.63 0.57 -8.87
C THR A 232 -21.03 -0.25 -7.74
N GLY A 233 -21.10 -1.58 -7.87
CA GLY A 233 -20.75 -2.57 -6.84
C GLY A 233 -19.26 -2.77 -6.59
N SER A 234 -18.49 -1.72 -6.26
CA SER A 234 -17.17 -1.91 -5.67
C SER A 234 -17.32 -2.39 -4.23
N SER A 235 -17.48 -3.70 -4.04
CA SER A 235 -17.39 -4.35 -2.73
C SER A 235 -16.00 -4.11 -2.16
N PHE A 236 -15.92 -3.32 -1.10
CA PHE A 236 -14.69 -3.15 -0.34
C PHE A 236 -14.36 -4.47 0.36
N VAL A 237 -13.11 -4.91 0.23
CA VAL A 237 -12.63 -6.18 0.80
C VAL A 237 -12.01 -5.86 2.15
N ASP A 238 -12.45 -6.57 3.19
CA ASP A 238 -11.73 -6.54 4.45
C ASP A 238 -10.40 -7.28 4.27
N HIS A 239 -9.31 -6.52 4.26
CA HIS A 239 -7.97 -7.00 3.96
C HIS A 239 -7.03 -6.58 5.10
N PRO A 240 -6.07 -7.44 5.52
CA PRO A 240 -5.02 -7.06 6.45
C PRO A 240 -4.32 -5.76 6.05
N ALA A 241 -3.79 -5.04 7.05
CA ALA A 241 -3.06 -3.79 6.83
C ALA A 241 -1.90 -3.99 5.85
N VAL A 242 -1.68 -3.02 4.96
CA VAL A 242 -0.68 -3.11 3.91
C VAL A 242 0.43 -2.09 4.13
N ALA A 243 1.65 -2.55 4.39
CA ALA A 243 2.82 -1.69 4.55
C ALA A 243 3.51 -1.43 3.21
N VAL A 244 4.01 -0.22 3.04
CA VAL A 244 4.89 0.14 1.93
C VAL A 244 6.33 -0.13 2.33
N GLU A 245 7.03 -1.00 1.60
CA GLU A 245 8.42 -1.34 1.87
C GLU A 245 9.39 -0.26 1.36
N PRO A 246 10.60 -0.17 1.94
CA PRO A 246 11.68 0.61 1.36
C PRO A 246 11.88 0.31 -0.13
N MET A 247 12.24 1.34 -0.90
CA MET A 247 12.39 1.29 -2.36
C MET A 247 11.08 1.16 -3.15
N THR A 248 9.93 1.21 -2.48
CA THR A 248 8.61 1.27 -3.11
C THR A 248 7.84 2.51 -2.65
N PHE A 249 6.91 2.97 -3.48
CA PHE A 249 6.10 4.14 -3.22
C PHE A 249 4.64 3.89 -3.56
N ALA A 250 3.75 4.28 -2.66
CA ALA A 250 2.33 4.38 -2.92
C ALA A 250 1.87 5.79 -2.54
N PRO A 251 1.10 6.49 -3.39
CA PRO A 251 0.65 7.83 -3.03
C PRO A 251 -0.24 7.75 -1.80
N PHE A 252 -0.04 8.66 -0.86
CA PHE A 252 -0.92 8.83 0.30
C PHE A 252 -1.44 10.27 0.30
N THR A 253 -2.68 10.47 0.73
CA THR A 253 -3.36 11.75 0.65
C THR A 253 -3.24 12.51 1.98
N SER A 254 -3.87 13.67 2.08
CA SER A 254 -4.01 14.40 3.35
C SER A 254 -5.32 14.05 4.08
N THR A 255 -5.90 12.88 3.81
CA THR A 255 -7.28 12.57 4.17
C THR A 255 -7.35 11.24 4.89
N ASN A 256 -7.90 11.22 6.09
CA ASN A 256 -7.98 10.04 6.96
C ASN A 256 -6.61 9.42 7.22
N VAL A 257 -5.63 10.29 7.54
CA VAL A 257 -4.26 9.90 7.83
C VAL A 257 -3.96 10.17 9.31
N LEU A 258 -3.38 9.17 9.95
CA LEU A 258 -2.85 9.22 11.30
C LEU A 258 -1.34 9.38 11.23
N PHE A 259 -0.81 10.34 11.98
CA PHE A 259 0.62 10.50 12.21
C PHE A 259 0.93 10.21 13.68
N THR A 260 1.94 9.40 13.94
CA THR A 260 2.52 9.24 15.27
C THR A 260 3.61 10.29 15.51
N TYR A 261 3.97 10.50 16.78
CA TYR A 261 4.99 11.48 17.18
C TYR A 261 6.25 11.45 16.32
N ASP A 262 6.80 10.27 16.06
CA ASP A 262 8.06 10.09 15.32
C ASP A 262 7.94 10.47 13.82
N ALA A 263 6.73 10.78 13.32
CA ALA A 263 6.46 11.26 11.96
C ALA A 263 5.87 12.67 11.89
N PHE A 264 5.84 13.45 12.98
CA PHE A 264 5.30 14.81 12.91
C PHE A 264 6.09 15.75 12.00
N TRP A 265 7.38 15.49 11.77
CA TRP A 265 8.17 16.18 10.75
C TRP A 265 7.56 16.09 9.33
N ALA A 266 6.72 15.08 9.07
CA ALA A 266 6.04 14.85 7.80
C ALA A 266 4.66 15.51 7.67
N LEU A 267 4.22 16.29 8.66
CA LEU A 267 2.91 16.96 8.63
C LEU A 267 2.74 18.17 7.69
N PRO A 268 3.77 18.97 7.32
CA PRO A 268 3.53 20.24 6.66
C PRO A 268 2.89 20.01 5.30
N LEU A 269 1.88 20.82 4.97
CA LEU A 269 1.20 20.75 3.69
C LEU A 269 1.87 21.71 2.70
N PRO A 270 2.06 21.31 1.43
CA PRO A 270 2.54 22.21 0.39
C PRO A 270 1.51 23.32 0.12
N GLU A 271 1.96 24.47 -0.38
CA GLU A 271 1.09 25.59 -0.77
C GLU A 271 0.82 25.61 -2.28
N THR A 272 1.83 25.24 -3.08
CA THR A 272 1.84 25.34 -4.55
C THR A 272 1.59 23.98 -5.21
N TYR A 273 1.72 22.89 -4.47
CA TYR A 273 1.61 21.52 -4.98
C TYR A 273 0.40 20.79 -4.38
N SER A 274 -0.06 19.75 -5.06
CA SER A 274 -1.03 18.80 -4.48
C SER A 274 -0.49 18.23 -3.17
N HIS A 275 -1.36 18.00 -2.19
CA HIS A 275 -0.98 17.36 -0.93
C HIS A 275 -0.35 15.97 -1.12
N ILE A 276 -0.60 15.33 -2.26
CA ILE A 276 0.02 14.05 -2.65
C ILE A 276 1.53 14.22 -2.87
N TRP A 277 2.01 15.39 -3.31
CA TRP A 277 3.45 15.62 -3.51
C TRP A 277 4.26 15.36 -2.23
N ARG A 278 3.67 15.71 -1.08
CA ARG A 278 4.22 15.40 0.25
C ARG A 278 4.50 13.91 0.43
N SER A 279 3.63 13.06 -0.12
CA SER A 279 3.72 11.62 0.09
C SER A 279 5.02 11.01 -0.42
N TRP A 280 5.59 11.55 -1.50
CA TRP A 280 6.76 10.98 -2.14
C TRP A 280 8.03 11.21 -1.32
N TRP A 281 8.33 12.46 -0.98
CA TRP A 281 9.56 12.77 -0.23
C TRP A 281 9.50 12.26 1.21
N VAL A 282 8.30 12.26 1.82
CA VAL A 282 8.08 11.69 3.16
C VAL A 282 8.36 10.20 3.17
N GLN A 283 7.83 9.44 2.20
CA GLN A 283 8.09 8.01 2.11
C GLN A 283 9.58 7.71 1.99
N ARG A 284 10.32 8.49 1.19
CA ARG A 284 11.76 8.31 1.08
C ARG A 284 12.47 8.49 2.43
N LEU A 285 12.15 9.54 3.18
CA LEU A 285 12.79 9.82 4.47
C LEU A 285 12.29 8.91 5.61
N LEU A 286 11.10 8.32 5.49
CA LEU A 286 10.63 7.29 6.43
C LEU A 286 11.60 6.11 6.48
N TRP A 287 12.23 5.74 5.35
CA TRP A 287 13.20 4.65 5.32
C TRP A 287 14.44 4.95 6.17
N ASP A 288 14.89 6.21 6.19
CA ASP A 288 16.08 6.61 6.94
C ASP A 288 15.87 6.56 8.46
N VAL A 289 14.61 6.66 8.93
CA VAL A 289 14.26 6.49 10.35
C VAL A 289 13.70 5.10 10.66
N GLY A 290 13.69 4.22 9.65
CA GLY A 290 13.04 2.90 9.66
C GLY A 290 11.60 2.95 10.17
N GLY A 291 10.86 3.95 9.70
CA GLY A 291 9.42 4.07 9.87
C GLY A 291 8.67 3.51 8.68
N HIS A 292 7.40 3.15 8.91
CA HIS A 292 6.56 2.53 7.89
C HIS A 292 5.30 3.37 7.63
N LEU A 293 4.93 3.47 6.35
CA LEU A 293 3.62 3.89 5.90
C LEU A 293 2.74 2.65 5.75
N VAL A 294 1.55 2.66 6.35
CA VAL A 294 0.62 1.54 6.31
C VAL A 294 -0.76 1.99 5.87
N PHE A 295 -1.41 1.18 5.04
CA PHE A 295 -2.79 1.38 4.60
C PHE A 295 -3.72 0.37 5.27
N HIS A 296 -4.90 0.85 5.67
CA HIS A 296 -5.91 0.04 6.33
C HIS A 296 -7.24 0.09 5.58
N SER A 297 -8.01 -0.99 5.69
CA SER A 297 -9.44 -0.95 5.42
C SER A 297 -10.11 0.04 6.39
N SER A 298 -10.94 0.95 5.87
CA SER A 298 -11.63 1.94 6.71
C SER A 298 -13.02 1.45 7.10
N ALA A 299 -13.34 1.50 8.39
CA ALA A 299 -14.73 1.46 8.89
C ALA A 299 -15.46 2.81 8.72
N VAL A 300 -14.74 3.87 8.31
CA VAL A 300 -15.27 5.22 8.14
C VAL A 300 -15.75 5.42 6.70
N SER A 301 -17.04 5.75 6.56
CA SER A 301 -17.73 5.95 5.31
C SER A 301 -17.73 7.42 4.85
N ARG A 302 -17.72 7.64 3.53
CA ARG A 302 -17.73 8.99 2.89
C ARG A 302 -19.12 9.36 2.39
N MET A 303 -19.67 10.53 2.76
CA MET A 303 -21.03 10.97 2.36
C MET A 303 -21.26 11.02 0.84
N ASN A 304 -20.21 11.31 0.06
CA ASN A 304 -20.29 11.36 -1.40
C ASN A 304 -19.53 10.21 -2.05
N SER A 305 -20.23 9.55 -2.97
CA SER A 305 -19.78 8.46 -3.83
C SER A 305 -18.60 8.88 -4.72
N VAL A 306 -17.73 7.92 -5.01
CA VAL A 306 -16.55 8.01 -5.90
C VAL A 306 -15.30 8.50 -5.15
N LEU A 307 -14.42 7.56 -4.79
CA LEU A 307 -12.97 7.86 -4.78
C LEU A 307 -12.68 8.42 -6.18
N PRO A 308 -12.23 9.68 -6.32
CA PRO A 308 -12.15 10.32 -7.63
C PRO A 308 -11.34 9.46 -8.58
N VAL A 309 -12.05 8.78 -9.48
CA VAL A 309 -11.51 8.16 -10.67
C VAL A 309 -11.01 9.34 -11.48
N ASN A 310 -9.68 9.49 -11.55
CA ASN A 310 -8.98 10.62 -12.13
C ASN A 310 -9.20 11.93 -11.36
N TYR A 311 -8.38 12.19 -10.33
CA TYR A 311 -7.82 13.54 -10.27
C TYR A 311 -7.14 13.76 -11.61
N GLY A 312 -7.60 14.75 -12.38
CA GLY A 312 -7.08 15.07 -13.71
C GLY A 312 -5.62 15.46 -13.65
N GLN A 313 -4.75 14.47 -13.52
CA GLN A 313 -3.31 14.64 -13.71
C GLN A 313 -3.09 14.80 -15.19
N THR A 314 -2.47 15.91 -15.55
CA THR A 314 -1.99 16.12 -16.90
C THR A 314 -0.87 15.12 -17.19
N VAL A 315 -0.68 14.73 -18.45
CA VAL A 315 0.45 13.88 -18.88
C VAL A 315 1.80 14.46 -18.39
N GLN A 316 1.90 15.78 -18.31
CA GLN A 316 3.09 16.48 -17.82
C GLN A 316 3.32 16.29 -16.31
N GLU A 317 2.27 16.29 -15.49
CA GLU A 317 2.35 16.01 -14.05
C GLU A 317 2.71 14.55 -13.77
N ASP A 318 2.19 13.62 -14.59
CA ASP A 318 2.52 12.20 -14.54
C ASP A 318 4.01 11.96 -14.83
N GLU A 319 4.53 12.60 -15.87
CA GLU A 319 5.95 12.50 -16.22
C GLU A 319 6.83 13.10 -15.12
N LYS A 320 6.46 14.27 -14.58
CA LYS A 320 7.17 14.91 -13.47
C LYS A 320 7.18 14.03 -12.23
N THR A 321 6.04 13.41 -11.90
CA THR A 321 5.91 12.50 -10.75
C THR A 321 6.74 11.23 -10.94
N SER A 322 6.70 10.63 -12.13
CA SER A 322 7.50 9.46 -12.48
C SER A 322 9.00 9.72 -12.34
N LYS A 323 9.49 10.87 -12.84
CA LYS A 323 10.88 11.28 -12.69
C LYS A 323 11.26 11.52 -11.23
N LEU A 324 10.39 12.17 -10.46
CA LEU A 324 10.62 12.42 -9.04
C LEU A 324 10.76 11.11 -8.26
N VAL A 325 9.83 10.18 -8.42
CA VAL A 325 9.84 8.92 -7.65
C VAL A 325 11.05 8.05 -8.01
N ARG A 326 11.46 8.02 -9.28
CA ARG A 326 12.70 7.33 -9.69
C ARG A 326 13.91 7.96 -9.02
N TYR A 327 14.02 9.30 -9.06
CA TYR A 327 15.08 10.04 -8.37
C TYR A 327 15.10 9.74 -6.87
N LEU A 328 13.95 9.80 -6.19
CA LEU A 328 13.84 9.50 -4.76
C LEU A 328 14.24 8.06 -4.45
N SER A 329 13.93 7.10 -5.33
CA SER A 329 14.27 5.69 -5.11
C SER A 329 15.79 5.43 -5.11
N GLU A 330 16.57 6.29 -5.78
CA GLU A 330 18.04 6.22 -5.84
C GLU A 330 18.73 7.22 -4.91
N TRP A 331 17.99 8.23 -4.42
CA TRP A 331 18.53 9.29 -3.58
C TRP A 331 19.14 8.73 -2.29
N THR A 332 20.29 9.25 -1.89
CA THR A 332 20.96 8.94 -0.63
C THR A 332 21.58 10.21 -0.04
N SER A 333 21.81 10.22 1.27
CA SER A 333 22.48 11.33 1.95
C SER A 333 23.49 10.81 2.98
N SER A 334 24.59 11.53 3.12
CA SER A 334 25.62 11.29 4.12
C SER A 334 25.38 12.05 5.43
N LYS A 335 24.33 12.87 5.53
CA LYS A 335 24.03 13.65 6.73
C LYS A 335 23.62 12.76 7.90
N ALA A 336 23.99 13.17 9.11
CA ALA A 336 23.84 12.37 10.32
C ALA A 336 22.46 12.50 10.98
N THR A 337 21.81 13.65 10.81
CA THR A 337 20.50 13.92 11.43
C THR A 337 19.38 13.97 10.40
N LEU A 338 18.15 13.63 10.82
CA LEU A 338 16.96 13.74 9.96
C LEU A 338 16.74 15.17 9.46
N VAL A 339 16.95 16.16 10.33
CA VAL A 339 16.80 17.58 9.97
C VAL A 339 17.73 17.96 8.83
N GLU A 340 19.00 17.57 8.90
CA GLU A 340 19.95 17.83 7.81
C GLU A 340 19.57 17.08 6.53
N ARG A 341 19.10 15.84 6.63
CA ARG A 341 18.62 15.06 5.47
C ARG A 341 17.39 15.66 4.81
N ILE A 342 16.44 16.20 5.59
CA ILE A 342 15.29 16.95 5.07
C ILE A 342 15.79 18.13 4.24
N ARG A 343 16.72 18.93 4.77
CA ARG A 343 17.27 20.09 4.05
C ARG A 343 18.05 19.67 2.80
N ASP A 344 18.86 18.62 2.90
CA ASP A 344 19.65 18.06 1.81
C ASP A 344 18.74 17.61 0.66
N LEU A 345 17.70 16.83 0.98
CA LEU A 345 16.71 16.37 0.00
C LEU A 345 15.96 17.54 -0.64
N MET A 346 15.51 18.52 0.13
CA MET A 346 14.78 19.67 -0.42
C MET A 346 15.66 20.53 -1.34
N ALA A 347 16.93 20.75 -0.97
CA ALA A 347 17.88 21.46 -1.83
C ALA A 347 18.12 20.72 -3.15
N ASP A 348 18.27 19.40 -3.09
CA ASP A 348 18.38 18.53 -4.25
C ASP A 348 17.12 18.54 -5.12
N MET A 349 15.94 18.50 -4.51
CA MET A 349 14.67 18.56 -5.23
C MET A 349 14.48 19.91 -5.94
N VAL A 350 14.93 21.01 -5.35
CA VAL A 350 14.96 22.34 -6.00
C VAL A 350 15.96 22.35 -7.16
N LYS A 351 17.18 21.84 -6.95
CA LYS A 351 18.24 21.75 -7.96
C LYS A 351 17.78 20.99 -9.20
N HIS A 352 17.07 19.89 -9.01
CA HIS A 352 16.52 19.05 -10.10
C HIS A 352 15.14 19.51 -10.60
N LYS A 353 14.66 20.69 -10.14
CA LYS A 353 13.38 21.30 -10.54
C LYS A 353 12.14 20.44 -10.24
N PHE A 354 12.21 19.60 -9.22
CA PHE A 354 11.04 18.86 -8.71
C PHE A 354 10.12 19.73 -7.86
N CYS A 355 10.68 20.73 -7.17
CA CYS A 355 9.93 21.78 -6.47
C CYS A 355 10.59 23.16 -6.62
N GLU A 356 9.87 24.19 -6.17
CA GLU A 356 10.35 25.56 -6.16
C GLU A 356 11.04 25.92 -4.85
N VAL A 357 11.85 26.98 -4.87
CA VAL A 357 12.54 27.51 -3.66
C VAL A 357 11.54 27.91 -2.57
N ARG A 358 10.34 28.36 -2.95
CA ARG A 358 9.26 28.68 -2.00
C ARG A 358 8.89 27.46 -1.16
N GLU A 359 8.87 26.28 -1.76
CA GLU A 359 8.44 25.05 -1.11
C GLU A 359 9.50 24.54 -0.14
N MET A 360 10.76 24.65 -0.51
CA MET A 360 11.88 24.45 0.42
C MET A 360 11.75 25.38 1.64
N ARG A 361 11.43 26.67 1.45
CA ARG A 361 11.25 27.63 2.55
C ARG A 361 10.10 27.26 3.49
N ILE A 362 8.99 26.72 2.97
CA ILE A 362 7.87 26.22 3.80
C ILE A 362 8.35 25.09 4.71
N ILE A 363 9.10 24.13 4.17
CA ILE A 363 9.65 23.01 4.93
C ILE A 363 10.71 23.49 5.94
N GLU A 364 11.55 24.46 5.60
CA GLU A 364 12.51 25.05 6.54
C GLU A 364 11.81 25.75 7.70
N ASN A 365 10.79 26.56 7.42
CA ASN A 365 9.97 27.20 8.45
C ASN A 365 9.34 26.16 9.39
N TRP A 366 8.82 25.08 8.83
CA TRP A 366 8.24 23.97 9.60
C TRP A 366 9.27 23.33 10.54
N VAL A 367 10.46 23.01 10.03
CA VAL A 367 11.55 22.43 10.83
C VAL A 367 11.97 23.38 11.96
N GLU A 368 12.07 24.67 11.69
CA GLU A 368 12.40 25.67 12.73
C GLU A 368 11.30 25.81 13.77
N ASP A 369 10.03 25.82 13.37
CA ASP A 369 8.92 25.93 14.30
C ASP A 369 8.74 24.65 15.15
N LEU A 370 9.04 23.47 14.59
CA LEU A 370 9.14 22.22 15.35
C LEU A 370 10.20 22.30 16.46
N ALA A 371 11.36 22.89 16.16
CA ALA A 371 12.40 23.12 17.16
C ALA A 371 11.92 24.08 18.28
N LYS A 372 11.14 25.13 17.94
CA LYS A 372 10.57 26.05 18.95
C LYS A 372 9.59 25.36 19.90
N VAL A 373 8.82 24.37 19.42
CA VAL A 373 7.93 23.57 20.27
C VAL A 373 8.63 22.37 20.92
N LYS A 374 9.97 22.32 20.85
CA LYS A 374 10.81 21.26 21.44
C LYS A 374 10.47 19.86 20.94
N TYR A 375 10.09 19.76 19.67
CA TYR A 375 9.92 18.45 19.02
C TYR A 375 11.26 17.71 18.95
N VAL A 376 11.27 16.44 19.34
CA VAL A 376 12.44 15.57 19.27
C VAL A 376 12.35 14.76 17.99
N TYR A 377 13.30 14.98 17.09
CA TYR A 377 13.37 14.24 15.83
C TYR A 377 13.83 12.80 16.06
N PRO A 378 13.29 11.82 15.31
CA PRO A 378 13.79 10.45 15.34
C PRO A 378 15.24 10.37 14.83
N THR A 379 15.98 9.40 15.35
CA THR A 379 17.36 9.12 14.93
C THR A 379 17.39 8.40 13.59
N ILE A 380 18.40 8.70 12.77
CA ILE A 380 18.66 7.96 11.54
C ILE A 380 19.09 6.53 11.90
N LYS A 381 18.43 5.54 11.31
CA LYS A 381 18.88 4.15 11.38
C LYS A 381 20.03 3.98 10.40
N THR A 382 21.23 3.80 10.91
CA THR A 382 22.35 3.32 10.11
C THR A 382 21.99 1.92 9.61
N ILE A 383 21.80 1.79 8.29
CA ILE A 383 21.76 0.49 7.63
C ILE A 383 23.16 -0.08 7.76
N THR A 384 23.45 -0.69 8.90
CA THR A 384 24.58 -1.60 8.99
C THR A 384 24.10 -2.82 8.22
N PRO A 385 24.74 -3.23 7.10
CA PRO A 385 24.39 -4.50 6.49
C PRO A 385 24.45 -5.54 7.59
N SER A 386 23.30 -6.16 7.89
CA SER A 386 23.21 -7.06 9.03
C SER A 386 24.28 -8.14 8.88
N LYS A 387 24.96 -8.43 9.99
CA LYS A 387 25.85 -9.60 10.12
C LYS A 387 25.08 -10.94 9.99
N ASP A 388 23.81 -10.92 9.59
CA ASP A 388 23.02 -12.10 9.21
C ASP A 388 23.46 -12.74 7.88
N SER A 389 24.46 -12.16 7.22
CA SER A 389 25.15 -12.76 6.05
C SER A 389 25.96 -14.03 6.38
N GLN A 390 25.87 -14.54 7.61
CA GLN A 390 26.39 -15.86 8.01
C GLN A 390 25.31 -16.84 8.50
N GLN A 391 24.01 -16.57 8.29
CA GLN A 391 23.04 -17.66 8.38
C GLN A 391 23.25 -18.61 7.18
N PRO A 392 23.26 -19.93 7.37
CA PRO A 392 23.32 -20.88 6.25
C PRO A 392 22.20 -20.52 5.28
N ARG A 393 22.57 -20.33 4.01
CA ARG A 393 21.68 -19.87 2.95
C ARG A 393 20.40 -20.71 3.01
N ARG A 394 19.30 -20.13 3.48
CA ARG A 394 18.02 -20.86 3.56
C ARG A 394 17.65 -21.27 2.15
N ARG A 395 17.37 -22.55 2.00
CA ARG A 395 16.98 -23.17 0.74
C ARG A 395 15.77 -22.45 0.17
N ARG A 396 15.76 -22.17 -1.13
CA ARG A 396 14.66 -21.44 -1.77
C ARG A 396 14.08 -22.23 -2.94
N THR A 397 12.75 -22.37 -2.95
CA THR A 397 12.00 -23.12 -3.94
C THR A 397 11.08 -22.20 -4.72
N ALA A 398 11.16 -22.20 -6.05
CA ALA A 398 10.16 -21.56 -6.89
C ALA A 398 9.00 -22.52 -7.17
N VAL A 399 7.75 -22.06 -7.10
CA VAL A 399 6.56 -22.83 -7.45
C VAL A 399 5.88 -22.16 -8.63
N CYS A 400 5.77 -22.85 -9.75
CA CYS A 400 5.04 -22.39 -10.91
C CYS A 400 3.65 -23.02 -10.98
N LEU A 401 2.63 -22.20 -10.75
CA LEU A 401 1.22 -22.55 -10.89
C LEU A 401 0.72 -22.14 -12.28
N THR A 402 0.16 -23.09 -13.02
CA THR A 402 -0.38 -22.83 -14.36
C THR A 402 -1.77 -23.43 -14.54
N GLY A 403 -2.57 -22.92 -15.46
CA GLY A 403 -3.90 -23.46 -15.77
C GLY A 403 -5.01 -22.44 -15.57
N LEU A 404 -6.21 -22.92 -15.25
CA LEU A 404 -7.39 -22.08 -15.08
C LEU A 404 -7.42 -21.42 -13.70
N ILE A 405 -7.65 -20.10 -13.65
CA ILE A 405 -7.83 -19.35 -12.40
C ILE A 405 -9.04 -19.86 -11.62
N GLU A 406 -10.01 -20.38 -12.36
CA GLU A 406 -11.22 -21.04 -11.91
C GLU A 406 -11.00 -22.09 -10.83
N CYS A 407 -9.92 -22.87 -10.93
CA CYS A 407 -9.66 -23.97 -10.02
C CYS A 407 -8.83 -23.57 -8.78
N VAL A 408 -8.45 -22.30 -8.64
CA VAL A 408 -7.47 -21.89 -7.62
C VAL A 408 -8.02 -22.08 -6.19
N GLU A 409 -9.23 -21.63 -5.91
CA GLU A 409 -9.81 -21.76 -4.56
C GLU A 409 -10.12 -23.23 -4.22
N GLU A 410 -10.57 -24.02 -5.19
CA GLU A 410 -10.99 -25.40 -4.96
C GLU A 410 -9.83 -26.41 -4.87
N ALA A 411 -8.88 -26.33 -5.81
CA ALA A 411 -7.76 -27.26 -5.92
C ALA A 411 -6.48 -26.67 -5.34
N TRP A 412 -6.05 -25.50 -5.84
CA TRP A 412 -4.74 -24.96 -5.48
C TRP A 412 -4.61 -24.68 -3.98
N ARG A 413 -5.66 -24.26 -3.29
CA ARG A 413 -5.66 -24.12 -1.82
C ARG A 413 -5.07 -25.34 -1.13
N LYS A 414 -5.61 -26.54 -1.40
CA LYS A 414 -5.18 -27.80 -0.77
C LYS A 414 -3.74 -28.15 -1.17
N THR A 415 -3.42 -27.95 -2.45
CA THR A 415 -2.10 -28.28 -3.01
C THR A 415 -1.01 -27.35 -2.47
N SER A 416 -1.32 -26.07 -2.29
CA SER A 416 -0.44 -25.08 -1.67
C SER A 416 -0.11 -25.46 -0.23
N ASP A 417 -1.11 -25.81 0.58
CA ASP A 417 -0.90 -26.22 1.97
C ASP A 417 -0.05 -27.49 2.06
N ALA A 418 -0.28 -28.46 1.17
CA ALA A 418 0.52 -29.67 1.08
C ALA A 418 1.99 -29.37 0.72
N ILE A 419 2.23 -28.54 -0.30
CA ILE A 419 3.60 -28.15 -0.70
C ILE A 419 4.32 -27.42 0.43
N GLN A 420 3.65 -26.48 1.10
CA GLN A 420 4.22 -25.70 2.20
C GLN A 420 4.55 -26.56 3.43
N SER A 421 3.78 -27.61 3.69
CA SER A 421 4.01 -28.51 4.84
C SER A 421 5.06 -29.59 4.59
N HIS A 422 5.38 -29.90 3.32
CA HIS A 422 6.24 -31.02 2.94
C HIS A 422 7.57 -30.60 2.28
N LEU A 423 7.82 -29.29 2.17
CA LEU A 423 9.08 -28.72 1.71
C LEU A 423 9.72 -27.83 2.77
N ASN A 424 11.03 -27.99 2.94
CA ASN A 424 11.82 -27.12 3.79
C ASN A 424 12.30 -25.88 3.01
N GLY A 425 12.31 -24.74 3.67
CA GLY A 425 12.87 -23.50 3.14
C GLY A 425 11.83 -22.46 2.72
N GLU A 426 12.30 -21.43 2.04
CA GLU A 426 11.46 -20.35 1.51
C GLU A 426 10.81 -20.78 0.20
N ILE A 427 9.51 -20.55 0.07
CA ILE A 427 8.73 -20.96 -1.10
C ILE A 427 8.16 -19.74 -1.80
N ASP A 428 8.49 -19.63 -3.09
CA ASP A 428 8.04 -18.55 -3.94
C ASP A 428 7.10 -18.99 -5.06
N VAL A 429 5.80 -18.68 -4.92
CA VAL A 429 4.73 -18.98 -5.90
C VAL A 429 4.62 -17.92 -7.00
N PHE A 430 4.81 -18.38 -8.23
CA PHE A 430 4.59 -17.69 -9.50
C PHE A 430 3.37 -18.31 -10.18
N MET A 431 2.36 -17.50 -10.46
CA MET A 431 1.14 -17.96 -11.12
C MET A 431 1.06 -17.39 -12.53
N TYR A 432 0.86 -18.27 -13.51
CA TYR A 432 0.55 -17.92 -14.89
C TYR A 432 -0.77 -18.59 -15.27
N LEU A 433 -1.86 -17.85 -15.08
CA LEU A 433 -3.23 -18.38 -15.13
C LEU A 433 -4.01 -17.81 -16.31
N SER A 434 -4.92 -18.60 -16.86
CA SER A 434 -5.92 -18.20 -17.85
C SER A 434 -7.32 -18.22 -17.22
N SER A 435 -8.25 -17.45 -17.78
CA SER A 435 -9.68 -17.45 -17.42
C SER A 435 -10.51 -17.85 -18.64
N THR A 436 -11.70 -18.40 -18.42
CA THR A 436 -12.71 -18.77 -19.43
C THR A 436 -13.81 -17.70 -19.60
N GLU A 437 -13.79 -16.63 -18.80
CA GLU A 437 -14.63 -15.44 -19.02
C GLU A 437 -14.10 -14.59 -20.20
N PRO A 438 -14.96 -14.10 -21.13
CA PRO A 438 -16.41 -13.97 -21.03
C PRO A 438 -17.20 -15.05 -21.79
N ILE A 439 -16.55 -16.13 -22.23
CA ILE A 439 -17.10 -17.05 -23.24
C ILE A 439 -18.38 -17.76 -22.76
N ILE A 440 -18.61 -17.86 -21.45
CA ILE A 440 -19.78 -18.55 -20.88
C ILE A 440 -20.71 -17.58 -20.13
N ALA A 441 -21.31 -16.63 -20.85
CA ALA A 441 -22.28 -15.67 -20.30
C ALA A 441 -23.59 -16.30 -19.75
N GLN A 442 -23.76 -17.62 -19.86
CA GLN A 442 -24.99 -18.35 -19.52
C GLN A 442 -24.89 -19.22 -18.25
N LEU A 443 -23.70 -19.32 -17.63
CA LEU A 443 -23.56 -20.01 -16.35
C LEU A 443 -23.40 -18.99 -15.21
N PRO A 444 -23.96 -19.27 -14.01
CA PRO A 444 -23.68 -18.49 -12.81
C PRO A 444 -22.22 -18.72 -12.40
N THR A 445 -21.31 -18.03 -13.07
CA THR A 445 -19.87 -18.13 -12.82
C THR A 445 -19.47 -17.15 -11.72
N VAL A 446 -18.51 -17.55 -10.89
CA VAL A 446 -17.87 -16.62 -9.95
C VAL A 446 -17.16 -15.54 -10.78
N PRO A 447 -17.46 -14.24 -10.58
CA PRO A 447 -16.86 -13.19 -11.39
C PRO A 447 -15.33 -13.24 -11.34
N LEU A 448 -14.66 -13.03 -12.48
CA LEU A 448 -13.20 -13.03 -12.57
C LEU A 448 -12.52 -12.16 -11.50
N ARG A 449 -13.12 -11.02 -11.15
CA ARG A 449 -12.66 -10.17 -10.05
C ARG A 449 -12.53 -10.93 -8.73
N THR A 450 -13.53 -11.74 -8.38
CA THR A 450 -13.51 -12.58 -7.17
C THR A 450 -12.42 -13.64 -7.27
N ARG A 451 -12.27 -14.28 -8.43
CA ARG A 451 -11.23 -15.31 -8.64
C ARG A 451 -9.81 -14.73 -8.56
N LEU A 452 -9.61 -13.50 -9.02
CA LEU A 452 -8.34 -12.78 -8.87
C LEU A 452 -8.00 -12.55 -7.40
N ILE A 453 -8.99 -12.18 -6.57
CA ILE A 453 -8.79 -12.05 -5.12
C ILE A 453 -8.38 -13.41 -4.53
N GLU A 454 -9.07 -14.48 -4.89
CA GLU A 454 -8.76 -15.84 -4.43
C GLU A 454 -7.34 -16.25 -4.83
N ALA A 455 -6.95 -16.03 -6.07
CA ALA A 455 -5.60 -16.31 -6.54
C ALA A 455 -4.52 -15.51 -5.80
N LEU A 456 -4.78 -14.23 -5.53
CA LEU A 456 -3.87 -13.37 -4.76
C LEU A 456 -3.70 -13.84 -3.31
N ARG A 457 -4.65 -14.57 -2.71
CA ARG A 457 -4.49 -15.12 -1.34
C ARG A 457 -3.41 -16.21 -1.25
N TYR A 458 -3.15 -16.91 -2.34
CA TYR A 458 -2.20 -18.03 -2.39
C TYR A 458 -0.90 -17.68 -3.13
N SER A 459 -0.79 -16.48 -3.68
CA SER A 459 0.45 -16.01 -4.27
C SER A 459 1.23 -15.19 -3.26
N ASN A 460 2.44 -15.64 -2.97
CA ASN A 460 3.36 -14.86 -2.16
C ASN A 460 4.20 -13.88 -3.01
N PHE A 461 4.21 -14.01 -4.36
CA PHE A 461 5.14 -13.26 -5.23
C PHE A 461 4.53 -12.63 -6.47
N THR A 462 4.10 -13.44 -7.43
CA THR A 462 3.69 -12.93 -8.73
C THR A 462 2.55 -13.76 -9.28
N VAL A 463 1.48 -13.09 -9.72
CA VAL A 463 0.29 -13.59 -10.38
C VAL A 463 0.19 -12.80 -11.66
N LYS A 464 0.60 -13.43 -12.76
CA LYS A 464 0.29 -12.95 -14.09
C LYS A 464 -0.96 -13.71 -14.54
N VAL A 465 -2.10 -13.04 -14.49
CA VAL A 465 -3.32 -13.57 -15.12
C VAL A 465 -3.37 -13.04 -16.53
N LEU A 466 -3.36 -13.93 -17.50
CA LEU A 466 -3.61 -13.58 -18.88
C LEU A 466 -5.12 -13.57 -19.16
N PHE A 467 -5.57 -12.44 -19.70
CA PHE A 467 -6.82 -12.36 -20.42
C PHE A 467 -6.66 -13.03 -21.79
N GLU A 468 -7.70 -13.69 -22.28
CA GLU A 468 -7.78 -14.48 -23.51
C GLU A 468 -7.54 -13.70 -24.83
N ASN A 469 -6.61 -12.75 -24.88
CA ASN A 469 -6.05 -12.22 -26.12
C ASN A 469 -4.64 -12.77 -26.30
N ILE A 470 -4.54 -14.09 -26.40
CA ILE A 470 -3.29 -14.78 -26.70
C ILE A 470 -2.93 -14.47 -28.16
N PRO A 471 -1.69 -14.10 -28.47
CA PRO A 471 -1.25 -13.99 -29.86
C PRO A 471 -1.56 -15.31 -30.59
N LYS A 472 -1.92 -15.28 -31.88
CA LYS A 472 -2.05 -16.50 -32.68
C LYS A 472 -0.74 -17.30 -32.55
N LEU A 473 -0.75 -18.37 -31.75
CA LEU A 473 0.42 -19.20 -31.50
C LEU A 473 0.61 -20.11 -32.72
N ASP A 474 1.70 -19.91 -33.46
CA ASP A 474 2.16 -20.82 -34.50
C ASP A 474 3.42 -21.56 -34.02
N PRO A 475 3.30 -22.84 -33.63
CA PRO A 475 4.43 -23.66 -33.20
C PRO A 475 5.40 -24.03 -34.35
N GLN A 476 5.06 -23.75 -35.62
CA GLN A 476 5.86 -24.05 -36.82
C GLN A 476 6.23 -25.53 -36.91
N PHE A 477 5.22 -26.39 -37.05
CA PHE A 477 5.39 -27.84 -37.12
C PHE A 477 6.15 -28.31 -38.36
N PRO A 478 7.12 -29.23 -38.21
CA PRO A 478 7.62 -30.00 -39.34
C PRO A 478 6.47 -30.82 -39.97
N PRO A 479 6.31 -30.82 -41.29
CA PRO A 479 5.21 -31.53 -41.98
C PRO A 479 5.12 -33.04 -41.72
N LYS A 480 6.19 -33.63 -41.18
CA LYS A 480 6.31 -35.07 -40.92
C LYS A 480 5.86 -35.49 -39.50
N CYS A 481 5.48 -34.55 -38.65
CA CYS A 481 4.91 -34.85 -37.34
C CYS A 481 3.42 -35.15 -37.48
N THR A 482 3.02 -36.41 -37.36
CA THR A 482 1.60 -36.79 -37.32
C THR A 482 1.02 -36.42 -35.96
N THR A 483 -0.09 -35.69 -35.92
CA THR A 483 -0.96 -35.72 -34.74
C THR A 483 -1.57 -37.12 -34.63
N ASP A 484 -1.70 -37.65 -33.42
CA ASP A 484 -2.23 -38.98 -33.11
C ASP A 484 -3.41 -39.39 -34.04
N ALA A 485 -3.39 -40.63 -34.56
CA ALA A 485 -4.38 -41.14 -35.52
C ALA A 485 -5.79 -41.23 -34.93
N ASN A 486 -5.92 -41.20 -33.59
CA ASN A 486 -7.21 -41.10 -32.90
C ASN A 486 -7.71 -39.65 -32.75
N VAL A 487 -6.93 -38.66 -33.21
CA VAL A 487 -7.35 -37.26 -33.34
C VAL A 487 -7.82 -37.06 -34.78
N ASP A 488 -8.88 -37.77 -35.16
CA ASP A 488 -9.50 -37.66 -36.47
C ASP A 488 -10.24 -36.30 -36.57
N GLN A 489 -9.51 -35.32 -37.14
CA GLN A 489 -9.92 -34.05 -37.77
C GLN A 489 -10.66 -32.99 -36.91
N PRO A 490 -10.85 -31.73 -37.37
CA PRO A 490 -10.18 -30.92 -38.40
C PRO A 490 -9.52 -29.64 -37.82
N SER A 491 -8.54 -29.07 -38.52
CA SER A 491 -8.01 -27.69 -38.44
C SER A 491 -7.59 -27.00 -37.11
N PHE A 492 -8.02 -27.37 -35.89
CA PHE A 492 -7.79 -26.51 -34.70
C PHE A 492 -7.75 -27.19 -33.30
N LYS A 493 -7.39 -28.48 -33.13
CA LYS A 493 -7.31 -29.11 -31.77
C LYS A 493 -5.95 -29.05 -31.07
N VAL A 494 -4.94 -28.61 -31.78
CA VAL A 494 -3.58 -28.32 -31.31
C VAL A 494 -3.52 -27.13 -30.30
N PRO A 495 -4.24 -25.99 -30.42
CA PRO A 495 -4.04 -24.76 -29.63
C PRO A 495 -4.00 -24.87 -28.09
N ARG A 496 -4.86 -25.69 -27.46
CA ARG A 496 -4.98 -25.71 -25.98
C ARG A 496 -3.75 -26.31 -25.29
N TYR A 497 -3.19 -27.38 -25.85
CA TYR A 497 -1.97 -27.96 -25.32
C TYR A 497 -0.78 -27.00 -25.51
N TYR A 498 -0.64 -26.32 -26.66
CA TYR A 498 0.41 -25.29 -26.82
C TYR A 498 0.24 -24.12 -25.89
N GLN A 499 -0.99 -23.67 -25.68
CA GLN A 499 -1.28 -22.61 -24.73
C GLN A 499 -0.82 -23.02 -23.32
N GLN A 500 -1.08 -24.26 -22.91
CA GLN A 500 -0.57 -24.80 -21.65
C GLN A 500 0.97 -24.75 -21.62
N LEU A 501 1.65 -25.24 -22.65
CA LEU A 501 3.12 -25.29 -22.70
C LEU A 501 3.78 -23.90 -22.79
N PHE A 502 3.14 -22.99 -23.52
CA PHE A 502 3.53 -21.58 -23.57
C PHE A 502 3.39 -20.97 -22.17
N GLY A 503 2.30 -21.27 -21.45
CA GLY A 503 2.12 -20.85 -20.07
C GLY A 503 3.19 -21.39 -19.12
N LEU A 504 3.62 -22.65 -19.29
CA LEU A 504 4.75 -23.22 -18.55
C LEU A 504 6.03 -22.42 -18.79
N SER A 505 6.40 -22.20 -20.04
CA SER A 505 7.62 -21.47 -20.39
C SER A 505 7.61 -20.02 -19.89
N ASN A 506 6.46 -19.34 -19.97
CA ASN A 506 6.33 -17.98 -19.44
C ASN A 506 6.38 -17.95 -17.91
N CYS A 507 5.76 -18.91 -17.23
CA CYS A 507 5.89 -19.00 -15.78
C CYS A 507 7.36 -19.18 -15.37
N PHE A 508 8.10 -20.04 -16.07
CA PHE A 508 9.53 -20.20 -15.85
C PHE A 508 10.33 -18.92 -16.13
N SER A 509 9.99 -18.20 -17.20
CA SER A 509 10.58 -16.88 -17.50
C SER A 509 10.37 -15.89 -16.36
N MET A 510 9.19 -15.88 -15.71
CA MET A 510 8.93 -15.05 -14.53
C MET A 510 9.89 -15.40 -13.36
N VAL A 511 10.19 -16.68 -13.16
CA VAL A 511 11.17 -17.14 -12.15
C VAL A 511 12.57 -16.60 -12.48
N ARG A 512 13.04 -16.74 -13.71
CA ARG A 512 14.39 -16.28 -14.12
C ARG A 512 14.52 -14.75 -14.11
N ASP A 513 13.48 -14.04 -14.55
CA ASP A 513 13.39 -12.59 -14.43
C ASP A 513 13.51 -12.16 -12.97
N TYR A 514 12.85 -12.88 -12.06
CA TYR A 514 12.91 -12.64 -10.63
C TYR A 514 14.33 -12.88 -10.08
N GLU A 515 14.96 -14.01 -10.39
CA GLU A 515 16.35 -14.31 -9.99
C GLU A 515 17.31 -13.19 -10.40
N LYS A 516 17.28 -12.82 -11.68
CA LYS A 516 18.14 -11.77 -12.24
C LYS A 516 17.93 -10.43 -11.56
N LYS A 517 16.68 -10.06 -11.31
CA LYS A 517 16.32 -8.74 -10.82
C LYS A 517 16.64 -8.52 -9.35
N TYR A 518 16.41 -9.53 -8.51
CA TYR A 518 16.64 -9.42 -7.06
C TYR A 518 17.95 -10.06 -6.62
N ASN A 519 18.76 -10.56 -7.56
CA ASN A 519 19.98 -11.30 -7.28
C ASN A 519 19.73 -12.46 -6.29
N VAL A 520 18.61 -13.15 -6.47
CA VAL A 520 18.26 -14.36 -5.73
C VAL A 520 18.53 -15.58 -6.61
N LYS A 521 18.70 -16.74 -5.98
CA LYS A 521 18.79 -18.03 -6.69
C LYS A 521 17.83 -19.00 -6.04
N TYR A 522 17.11 -19.75 -6.86
CA TYR A 522 16.29 -20.87 -6.43
C TYR A 522 17.06 -22.17 -6.62
N ASP A 523 17.08 -22.98 -5.57
CA ASP A 523 17.74 -24.29 -5.60
C ASP A 523 16.82 -25.33 -6.24
N LEU A 524 15.51 -25.19 -5.98
CA LEU A 524 14.48 -26.11 -6.39
C LEU A 524 13.39 -25.39 -7.16
N MET A 525 12.68 -26.17 -7.98
CA MET A 525 11.46 -25.72 -8.59
C MET A 525 10.37 -26.79 -8.50
N VAL A 526 9.17 -26.34 -8.17
CA VAL A 526 7.92 -27.10 -8.28
C VAL A 526 7.15 -26.54 -9.45
N ARG A 527 6.57 -27.41 -10.24
CA ARG A 527 5.53 -27.05 -11.20
C ARG A 527 4.27 -27.79 -10.82
N THR A 528 3.14 -27.08 -10.86
CA THR A 528 1.81 -27.67 -10.64
C THR A 528 0.75 -27.04 -11.53
N ARG A 529 -0.30 -27.79 -11.85
CA ARG A 529 -1.52 -27.23 -12.44
C ARG A 529 -2.46 -26.75 -11.35
N ALA A 530 -3.29 -25.75 -11.66
CA ALA A 530 -4.28 -25.17 -10.76
C ALA A 530 -5.46 -26.10 -10.45
N ASP A 531 -5.71 -27.10 -11.30
CA ASP A 531 -6.80 -28.07 -11.18
C ASP A 531 -6.38 -29.39 -10.50
N ILE A 532 -5.18 -29.44 -9.90
CA ILE A 532 -4.67 -30.63 -9.25
C ILE A 532 -4.82 -30.56 -7.74
N GLU A 533 -5.18 -31.69 -7.15
CA GLU A 533 -5.10 -31.96 -5.72
C GLU A 533 -4.26 -33.22 -5.44
N PHE A 534 -3.56 -33.26 -4.31
CA PHE A 534 -2.86 -34.46 -3.85
C PHE A 534 -3.84 -35.40 -3.14
N LEU A 535 -3.95 -36.63 -3.64
CA LEU A 535 -4.61 -37.73 -2.92
C LEU A 535 -3.65 -38.41 -1.94
N LYS A 536 -2.36 -38.44 -2.29
CA LYS A 536 -1.28 -38.98 -1.47
C LYS A 536 0.00 -38.22 -1.76
N ILE A 537 0.76 -37.91 -0.72
CA ILE A 537 2.04 -37.22 -0.78
C ILE A 537 3.01 -37.91 0.19
N PRO A 538 4.31 -38.03 -0.12
CA PRO A 538 5.29 -38.49 0.85
C PRO A 538 5.36 -37.52 2.04
N SER A 539 5.79 -37.99 3.22
CA SER A 539 5.93 -37.14 4.43
C SER A 539 6.95 -36.01 4.26
N THR A 540 7.85 -36.12 3.30
CA THR A 540 8.71 -35.03 2.80
C THR A 540 9.12 -35.33 1.36
N PHE A 541 9.35 -34.30 0.56
CA PHE A 541 9.97 -34.47 -0.76
C PHE A 541 11.50 -34.61 -0.66
N GLU A 542 12.12 -34.20 0.44
CA GLU A 542 13.57 -34.33 0.68
C GLU A 542 13.92 -35.77 1.09
N ARG A 543 13.96 -36.67 0.11
CA ARG A 543 14.28 -38.10 0.29
C ARG A 543 15.63 -38.43 -0.31
N SER A 544 16.23 -39.54 0.12
CA SER A 544 17.44 -40.07 -0.49
C SER A 544 17.17 -40.61 -1.91
N SER A 545 18.25 -40.82 -2.67
CA SER A 545 18.20 -41.53 -3.95
C SER A 545 17.31 -42.80 -3.87
N PRO A 546 16.45 -43.06 -4.87
CA PRO A 546 16.35 -42.40 -6.18
C PRO A 546 15.45 -41.15 -6.22
N PHE A 547 14.99 -40.65 -5.06
CA PHE A 547 14.04 -39.54 -4.93
C PHE A 547 14.69 -38.26 -4.40
N ASP A 548 15.98 -38.08 -4.66
CA ASP A 548 16.70 -36.88 -4.24
C ASP A 548 16.35 -35.71 -5.17
N ILE A 549 15.50 -34.80 -4.67
CA ILE A 549 15.06 -33.60 -5.39
C ILE A 549 16.20 -32.62 -5.69
N ASN A 550 17.38 -32.82 -5.12
CA ASN A 550 18.56 -31.98 -5.39
C ASN A 550 19.19 -32.29 -6.75
N ASP A 551 19.00 -33.52 -7.25
CA ASP A 551 19.67 -33.99 -8.46
C ASP A 551 18.72 -34.68 -9.45
N THR A 552 17.48 -34.98 -9.04
CA THR A 552 16.53 -35.78 -9.80
C THR A 552 15.20 -35.05 -9.95
N LEU A 553 14.65 -35.05 -11.17
CA LEU A 553 13.29 -34.61 -11.44
C LEU A 553 12.29 -35.70 -11.02
N ILE A 554 11.40 -35.38 -10.08
CA ILE A 554 10.37 -36.29 -9.59
C ILE A 554 9.04 -35.98 -10.27
N LEU A 555 8.41 -37.04 -10.81
CA LEU A 555 7.13 -36.98 -11.51
C LEU A 555 6.16 -38.02 -10.91
N PRO A 556 4.84 -37.72 -10.82
CA PRO A 556 3.84 -38.72 -10.47
C PRO A 556 3.65 -39.73 -11.62
N PRO A 557 3.17 -40.95 -11.34
CA PRO A 557 2.75 -41.87 -12.38
C PRO A 557 1.50 -41.36 -13.11
N ASN A 558 1.37 -41.67 -14.41
CA ASN A 558 0.17 -41.33 -15.17
C ASN A 558 -1.04 -42.15 -14.74
N ARG A 559 -2.24 -41.66 -15.06
CA ARG A 559 -3.53 -42.28 -14.71
C ARG A 559 -4.17 -43.10 -15.83
N PHE A 560 -3.72 -42.91 -17.08
CA PHE A 560 -4.35 -43.38 -18.30
C PHE A 560 -3.37 -44.07 -19.27
N SER A 561 -2.44 -44.91 -18.77
CA SER A 561 -1.47 -45.74 -19.53
C SER A 561 -0.17 -45.09 -20.01
N SER A 562 0.05 -43.81 -19.76
CA SER A 562 1.38 -43.20 -19.99
C SER A 562 2.33 -43.48 -18.80
N LYS A 563 3.64 -43.21 -18.93
CA LYS A 563 4.60 -43.46 -17.83
C LYS A 563 4.61 -42.36 -16.76
N VAL A 564 4.20 -41.12 -17.09
CA VAL A 564 4.32 -39.95 -16.20
C VAL A 564 3.06 -39.07 -16.26
N ASP A 565 2.74 -38.33 -15.20
CA ASP A 565 1.70 -37.30 -15.19
C ASP A 565 2.33 -35.94 -15.53
N ASP A 566 1.74 -35.19 -16.47
CA ASP A 566 2.23 -33.86 -16.83
C ASP A 566 1.59 -32.77 -15.99
N GLY A 567 1.10 -33.07 -14.79
CA GLY A 567 0.33 -32.20 -13.91
C GLY A 567 1.12 -31.68 -12.70
N PHE A 568 2.12 -32.43 -12.25
CA PHE A 568 3.01 -32.04 -11.18
C PHE A 568 4.46 -32.46 -11.49
N ALA A 569 5.42 -31.63 -11.08
CA ALA A 569 6.84 -31.97 -11.14
C ALA A 569 7.60 -31.22 -10.04
N ILE A 570 8.63 -31.83 -9.47
CA ILE A 570 9.55 -31.18 -8.53
C ILE A 570 10.98 -31.64 -8.78
N GLY A 571 11.96 -30.74 -8.68
CA GLY A 571 13.37 -31.12 -8.79
C GLY A 571 14.29 -29.91 -8.87
N PRO A 572 15.55 -30.12 -9.27
CA PRO A 572 16.51 -29.03 -9.42
C PRO A 572 16.09 -28.11 -10.57
N ILE A 573 16.37 -26.82 -10.41
CA ILE A 573 15.87 -25.78 -11.33
C ILE A 573 16.25 -26.07 -12.80
N ASP A 574 17.44 -26.61 -13.06
CA ASP A 574 17.91 -26.90 -14.42
C ASP A 574 17.13 -28.07 -15.07
N SER A 575 16.71 -29.06 -14.27
CA SER A 575 15.89 -30.16 -14.79
C SER A 575 14.45 -29.71 -15.04
N VAL A 576 13.92 -28.86 -14.16
CA VAL A 576 12.58 -28.29 -14.33
C VAL A 576 12.56 -27.26 -15.46
N GLU A 577 13.66 -26.55 -15.73
CA GLU A 577 13.79 -25.68 -16.89
C GLU A 577 13.52 -26.43 -18.19
N VAL A 578 14.15 -27.60 -18.36
CA VAL A 578 13.92 -28.48 -19.51
C VAL A 578 12.43 -28.84 -19.57
N TYR A 579 11.84 -29.29 -18.47
CA TYR A 579 10.41 -29.60 -18.38
C TYR A 579 9.52 -28.43 -18.84
N MET A 580 9.81 -27.21 -18.38
CA MET A 580 9.00 -26.01 -18.59
C MET A 580 9.13 -25.43 -20.00
N ASN A 581 10.32 -25.54 -20.62
CA ASN A 581 10.63 -24.94 -21.92
C ASN A 581 10.40 -25.90 -23.10
N ARG A 582 9.68 -27.00 -22.90
CA ARG A 582 9.37 -27.98 -23.96
C ARG A 582 8.56 -27.41 -25.13
N TYR A 583 7.86 -26.29 -24.93
CA TYR A 583 7.21 -25.53 -26.00
C TYR A 583 8.16 -25.25 -27.19
N TYR A 584 9.43 -24.96 -26.94
CA TYR A 584 10.38 -24.64 -28.03
C TYR A 584 10.86 -25.87 -28.81
N SER A 585 10.55 -27.08 -28.35
CA SER A 585 11.05 -28.32 -28.94
C SER A 585 10.16 -28.94 -30.02
N PHE A 586 8.95 -28.39 -30.24
CA PHE A 586 8.05 -28.90 -31.28
C PHE A 586 8.59 -28.72 -32.71
N ARG A 587 9.48 -27.75 -32.92
CA ARG A 587 10.19 -27.57 -34.20
C ARG A 587 11.07 -28.77 -34.56
N GLN A 588 11.40 -29.64 -33.60
CA GLN A 588 12.34 -30.75 -33.77
C GLN A 588 11.66 -32.11 -33.97
N CYS A 589 10.34 -32.20 -33.80
CA CYS A 589 9.59 -33.45 -33.98
C CYS A 589 10.16 -34.65 -33.18
N ILE A 590 10.43 -34.48 -31.88
CA ILE A 590 11.13 -35.48 -31.05
C ILE A 590 10.40 -36.84 -30.99
N THR A 591 9.07 -36.84 -31.11
CA THR A 591 8.24 -38.04 -31.25
C THR A 591 7.06 -37.75 -32.18
N ARG A 592 6.52 -38.82 -32.79
CA ARG A 592 5.27 -38.77 -33.57
C ARG A 592 4.03 -38.78 -32.69
N ASP A 593 4.16 -39.11 -31.41
CA ASP A 593 3.05 -39.11 -30.45
C ASP A 593 3.07 -37.81 -29.64
N LEU A 594 2.11 -36.93 -29.93
CA LEU A 594 1.99 -35.62 -29.28
C LEU A 594 1.06 -35.63 -28.06
N HIS A 595 0.62 -36.80 -27.59
CA HIS A 595 -0.13 -36.88 -26.32
C HIS A 595 0.70 -36.25 -25.18
N PRO A 596 0.16 -35.33 -24.37
CA PRO A 596 0.94 -34.48 -23.47
C PRO A 596 1.99 -35.22 -22.63
N GLU A 597 1.58 -36.30 -22.00
CA GLU A 597 2.40 -37.06 -21.08
C GLU A 597 3.37 -38.02 -21.77
N ARG A 598 2.99 -38.63 -22.90
CA ARG A 598 3.92 -39.44 -23.70
C ARG A 598 4.99 -38.55 -24.31
N TYR A 599 4.59 -37.40 -24.87
CA TYR A 599 5.49 -36.39 -25.38
C TYR A 599 6.47 -35.94 -24.30
N LEU A 600 5.98 -35.61 -23.10
CA LEU A 600 6.80 -35.26 -21.96
C LEU A 600 7.84 -36.34 -21.63
N TYR A 601 7.42 -37.60 -21.52
CA TYR A 601 8.32 -38.71 -21.22
C TYR A 601 9.42 -38.87 -22.28
N PHE A 602 9.06 -38.86 -23.57
CA PHE A 602 10.06 -38.97 -24.64
C PHE A 602 10.98 -37.74 -24.70
N TYR A 603 10.42 -36.55 -24.48
CA TYR A 603 11.16 -35.30 -24.45
C TYR A 603 12.24 -35.29 -23.35
N LEU A 604 11.88 -35.64 -22.11
CA LEU A 604 12.82 -35.69 -20.99
C LEU A 604 13.93 -36.73 -21.20
N ASN A 605 13.58 -37.90 -21.73
CA ASN A 605 14.56 -38.94 -22.09
C ASN A 605 15.50 -38.49 -23.21
N HIS A 606 14.96 -37.86 -24.27
CA HIS A 606 15.76 -37.32 -25.37
C HIS A 606 16.74 -36.26 -24.88
N ARG A 607 16.32 -35.43 -23.91
CA ARG A 607 17.15 -34.43 -23.24
C ARG A 607 18.07 -35.00 -22.15
N LYS A 608 18.03 -36.31 -21.89
CA LYS A 608 18.82 -37.01 -20.86
C LYS A 608 18.63 -36.43 -19.46
N VAL A 609 17.42 -35.96 -19.13
CA VAL A 609 17.09 -35.47 -17.78
C VAL A 609 17.05 -36.66 -16.82
N LYS A 610 17.77 -36.58 -15.70
CA LYS A 610 17.68 -37.56 -14.61
C LYS A 610 16.31 -37.43 -13.95
N MET A 611 15.46 -38.44 -14.10
CA MET A 611 14.09 -38.42 -13.57
C MET A 611 13.70 -39.75 -12.91
N THR A 612 12.84 -39.64 -11.89
CA THR A 612 12.25 -40.79 -11.18
C THR A 612 10.73 -40.63 -11.10
N ILE A 613 10.01 -41.74 -11.31
CA ILE A 613 8.56 -41.80 -11.14
C ILE A 613 8.26 -42.14 -9.68
N ASP A 614 7.55 -41.27 -8.97
CA ASP A 614 7.21 -41.45 -7.56
C ASP A 614 5.78 -41.90 -7.37
N HIS A 615 5.61 -43.22 -7.21
CA HIS A 615 4.32 -43.83 -6.87
C HIS A 615 3.80 -43.47 -5.47
N GLY A 616 4.62 -42.83 -4.63
CA GLY A 616 4.19 -42.26 -3.34
C GLY A 616 3.39 -40.95 -3.50
N THR A 617 3.57 -40.25 -4.61
CA THR A 617 2.86 -39.01 -4.94
C THR A 617 1.71 -39.34 -5.90
N VAL A 618 0.47 -39.23 -5.42
CA VAL A 618 -0.75 -39.49 -6.21
C VAL A 618 -1.53 -38.19 -6.33
N VAL A 619 -1.79 -37.79 -7.58
CA VAL A 619 -2.52 -36.57 -7.91
C VAL A 619 -3.88 -36.89 -8.53
N ALA A 620 -4.89 -36.08 -8.22
CA ALA A 620 -6.21 -36.08 -8.84
C ALA A 620 -6.46 -34.77 -9.59
N HIS A 621 -7.32 -34.81 -10.61
CA HIS A 621 -7.80 -33.63 -11.32
C HIS A 621 -9.18 -33.34 -10.78
N ILE A 622 -9.42 -32.10 -10.39
CA ILE A 622 -10.78 -31.67 -10.11
C ILE A 622 -11.51 -31.58 -11.45
N PRO A 623 -12.64 -32.28 -11.62
CA PRO A 623 -13.39 -32.23 -12.87
C PRO A 623 -13.94 -30.82 -13.06
N HIS A 624 -13.67 -30.24 -14.22
CA HIS A 624 -14.23 -28.97 -14.62
C HIS A 624 -15.74 -29.16 -14.88
N SER A 625 -16.59 -28.50 -14.09
CA SER A 625 -18.04 -28.56 -14.24
C SER A 625 -18.67 -27.23 -13.84
N PRO A 626 -19.94 -26.94 -14.18
CA PRO A 626 -20.62 -25.74 -13.71
C PRO A 626 -20.68 -25.56 -12.18
N ASN A 627 -20.39 -26.62 -11.42
CA ASN A 627 -20.39 -26.61 -9.95
C ASN A 627 -18.99 -26.83 -9.35
N ARG A 628 -17.94 -26.91 -10.19
CA ARG A 628 -16.55 -27.14 -9.79
C ARG A 628 -15.59 -26.47 -10.75
N CYS A 629 -14.71 -25.64 -10.22
CA CYS A 629 -13.89 -24.69 -10.95
C CYS A 629 -14.70 -23.60 -11.69
N HIS A 630 -15.79 -23.89 -12.42
CA HIS A 630 -16.52 -22.86 -13.19
C HIS A 630 -17.60 -22.14 -12.41
#